data_AF-A0AAV0VU03-F1
#
_entry.id   AF-A0AAV0VU03-F1
#
_cell.length_a   1.000
_cell.length_b   1.000
_cell.length_c   1.000
_cell.angle_alpha   90.00
_cell.angle_beta   90.00
_cell.angle_gamma   90.00
#
_symmetry.space_group_name_H-M   'P 1'
#
loop_
_entity.id
_entity.type
_entity.pdbx_description
1 polymer ?
#
loop_
_entity_poly.entity_id
_entity_poly.type
_entity_poly.pdbx_seq_one_letter_code
_entity_poly.pdbx_strand_id
1 'polypeptide(L)'
;MVQKKLSYYTIYPIKVCELERTDHHDLLLFGEASGNEHYCRIINLSKLVGSQMSQNGHVVLICKRCFKSYFGINRRGVSAEQRLKDHKLNCNKNKPLLPVLASPNTFMKFENINRTRKHPFAIYADF
;
A
#
# COMPACT_ATOMS: atom_id res chain seq x y z
N MET A 1 -3.59 -37.20 5.70
CA MET A 1 -3.51 -35.79 6.19
C MET A 1 -3.85 -34.89 5.02
N VAL A 2 -4.95 -34.16 5.08
CA VAL A 2 -5.41 -33.27 4.00
C VAL A 2 -4.47 -32.07 3.92
N GLN A 3 -3.73 -31.92 2.82
CA GLN A 3 -3.00 -30.69 2.53
C GLN A 3 -4.01 -29.56 2.36
N LYS A 4 -4.15 -28.72 3.38
CA LYS A 4 -4.93 -27.48 3.29
C LYS A 4 -4.18 -26.55 2.32
N LYS A 5 -4.60 -26.48 1.07
CA LYS A 5 -4.07 -25.55 0.07
C LYS A 5 -4.39 -24.13 0.58
N LEU A 6 -3.40 -23.44 1.15
CA LEU A 6 -3.57 -22.06 1.60
C LEU A 6 -3.72 -21.21 0.34
N SER A 7 -4.96 -20.86 -0.03
CA SER A 7 -5.20 -19.89 -1.10
C SER A 7 -4.75 -18.52 -0.59
N TYR A 8 -3.63 -18.02 -1.08
CA TYR A 8 -3.19 -16.67 -0.81
C TYR A 8 -4.04 -15.69 -1.65
N TYR A 9 -5.04 -15.08 -1.02
CA TYR A 9 -5.76 -13.97 -1.62
C TYR A 9 -4.92 -12.70 -1.50
N THR A 10 -4.76 -11.98 -2.60
CA THR A 10 -4.11 -10.66 -2.60
C THR A 10 -5.20 -9.59 -2.56
N ILE A 11 -5.20 -8.82 -1.47
CA ILE A 11 -6.07 -7.66 -1.27
C ILE A 11 -5.35 -6.43 -1.81
N TYR A 12 -6.03 -5.67 -2.66
CA TYR A 12 -5.51 -4.45 -3.26
C TYR A 12 -6.60 -3.37 -3.29
N PRO A 13 -6.22 -2.07 -3.30
CA PRO A 13 -7.18 -0.99 -3.36
C PRO A 13 -7.86 -0.91 -4.72
N ILE A 14 -9.19 -0.77 -4.72
CA ILE A 14 -10.00 -0.54 -5.94
C ILE A 14 -10.29 0.96 -6.11
N LYS A 15 -10.58 1.64 -4.99
CA LYS A 15 -10.87 3.08 -4.95
C LYS A 15 -10.24 3.69 -3.72
N VAL A 16 -9.76 4.92 -3.86
CA VAL A 16 -9.18 5.70 -2.77
C VAL A 16 -9.94 7.00 -2.62
N CYS A 17 -10.25 7.35 -1.38
CA CYS A 17 -10.92 8.61 -1.09
C CYS A 17 -9.95 9.80 -1.21
N GLU A 18 -10.41 10.90 -1.80
CA GLU A 18 -9.61 12.12 -1.89
C GLU A 18 -9.37 12.77 -0.53
N LEU A 19 -10.41 12.82 0.29
CA LEU A 19 -10.40 13.43 1.63
C LEU A 19 -11.00 12.47 2.66
N GLU A 20 -10.20 12.03 3.61
CA GLU A 20 -10.66 11.19 4.72
C GLU A 20 -11.48 12.02 5.73
N ARG A 21 -12.72 11.60 5.98
CA ARG A 21 -13.62 12.20 6.98
C ARG A 21 -13.98 11.18 8.07
N THR A 22 -14.48 11.65 9.19
CA THR A 22 -14.79 10.82 10.38
C THR A 22 -15.93 9.84 10.16
N ASP A 23 -16.85 10.16 9.26
CA ASP A 23 -18.00 9.35 8.86
C ASP A 23 -17.68 8.40 7.70
N HIS A 24 -16.46 8.43 7.14
CA HIS A 24 -16.07 7.49 6.09
C HIS A 24 -15.79 6.09 6.66
N HIS A 25 -16.13 5.08 5.87
CA HIS A 25 -15.91 3.68 6.21
C HIS A 25 -15.09 3.00 5.12
N ASP A 26 -14.10 2.22 5.54
CA ASP A 26 -13.33 1.38 4.64
C ASP A 26 -14.19 0.15 4.28
N LEU A 27 -14.22 -0.21 2.99
CA LEU A 27 -15.01 -1.33 2.48
C LEU A 27 -14.12 -2.34 1.76
N LEU A 28 -14.40 -3.61 1.95
CA LEU A 28 -13.84 -4.72 1.19
C LEU A 28 -14.92 -5.20 0.21
N LEU A 29 -14.57 -5.22 -1.07
CA LEU A 29 -15.36 -5.86 -2.12
C LEU A 29 -14.87 -7.29 -2.28
N PHE A 30 -15.76 -8.27 -2.24
CA PHE A 30 -15.45 -9.67 -2.48
C PHE A 30 -16.62 -10.35 -3.20
N GLY A 31 -16.33 -11.43 -3.91
CA GLY A 31 -17.32 -12.14 -4.71
C GLY A 31 -16.77 -12.54 -6.06
N GLU A 32 -17.65 -13.00 -6.93
CA GLU A 32 -17.32 -13.38 -8.29
C GLU A 32 -17.63 -12.25 -9.26
N ALA A 33 -16.81 -12.13 -10.31
CA ALA A 33 -17.03 -11.18 -11.40
C ALA A 33 -18.32 -11.46 -12.22
N SER A 34 -19.07 -12.51 -11.87
CA SER A 34 -20.37 -12.88 -12.43
C SER A 34 -21.53 -12.00 -11.93
N GLY A 35 -21.25 -10.99 -11.08
CA GLY A 35 -22.22 -10.04 -10.55
C GLY A 35 -22.66 -10.33 -9.10
N ASN A 36 -22.11 -11.36 -8.48
CA ASN A 36 -22.34 -11.72 -7.08
C ASN A 36 -21.28 -11.07 -6.17
N GLU A 37 -21.13 -9.75 -6.28
CA GLU A 37 -20.19 -8.98 -5.49
C GLU A 37 -20.88 -8.41 -4.24
N HIS A 38 -20.19 -8.45 -3.10
CA HIS A 38 -20.67 -7.95 -1.83
C HIS A 38 -19.65 -7.01 -1.19
N TYR A 39 -20.16 -5.98 -0.51
CA TYR A 39 -19.35 -5.11 0.33
C TYR A 39 -19.45 -5.53 1.79
N CYS A 40 -18.31 -5.61 2.47
CA CYS A 40 -18.25 -5.67 3.92
C CYS A 40 -17.39 -4.54 4.49
N ARG A 41 -17.71 -4.12 5.71
CA ARG A 41 -16.98 -3.05 6.39
C ARG A 41 -15.65 -3.57 6.93
N ILE A 42 -14.58 -2.86 6.62
CA ILE A 42 -13.25 -3.09 7.19
C ILE A 42 -13.17 -2.30 8.51
N ILE A 43 -13.08 -3.03 9.61
CA ILE A 43 -12.99 -2.43 10.96
C ILE A 43 -11.53 -2.11 11.33
N ASN A 44 -10.58 -2.86 10.76
CA ASN A 44 -9.15 -2.69 10.99
C ASN A 44 -8.37 -3.05 9.72
N LEU A 45 -8.02 -2.04 8.93
CA LEU A 45 -7.28 -2.22 7.68
C LEU A 45 -5.92 -2.88 7.90
N SER A 46 -5.19 -2.46 8.93
CA SER A 46 -3.85 -2.99 9.24
C SER A 46 -3.85 -4.48 9.55
N LYS A 47 -4.88 -4.99 10.25
CA LYS A 47 -5.04 -6.42 10.48
C LYS A 47 -5.39 -7.17 9.20
N LEU A 48 -6.25 -6.60 8.36
CA LEU A 48 -6.68 -7.21 7.10
C LEU A 48 -5.50 -7.45 6.14
N VAL A 49 -4.65 -6.43 5.96
CA VAL A 49 -3.53 -6.49 5.00
C VAL A 49 -2.18 -6.83 5.66
N GLY A 50 -2.14 -7.02 6.98
CA GLY A 50 -0.90 -7.15 7.74
C GLY A 50 -0.03 -8.33 7.29
N SER A 51 -0.65 -9.46 6.96
CA SER A 51 0.04 -10.65 6.43
C SER A 51 0.67 -10.44 5.06
N GLN A 52 0.15 -9.50 4.25
CA GLN A 52 0.72 -9.12 2.96
C GLN A 52 1.91 -8.17 3.11
N MET A 53 2.00 -7.46 4.23
CA MET A 53 2.97 -6.38 4.44
C MET A 53 4.17 -6.79 5.28
N SER A 54 4.00 -7.73 6.22
CA SER A 54 5.10 -8.21 7.06
C SER A 54 4.87 -9.66 7.49
N GLN A 55 5.96 -10.43 7.54
CA GLN A 55 5.94 -11.79 8.08
C GLN A 55 5.81 -11.81 9.62
N ASN A 56 6.25 -10.72 10.28
CA ASN A 56 6.41 -10.68 11.74
C ASN A 56 5.22 -10.04 12.47
N GLY A 57 4.13 -9.71 11.78
CA GLY A 57 2.87 -9.27 12.41
C GLY A 57 2.96 -7.97 13.22
N HIS A 58 4.01 -7.15 13.03
CA HIS A 58 4.11 -5.86 13.71
C HIS A 58 2.93 -4.97 13.33
N VAL A 59 2.41 -4.22 14.31
CA VAL A 59 1.33 -3.26 14.07
C VAL A 59 1.79 -2.26 13.02
N VAL A 60 1.08 -2.26 11.89
CA VAL A 60 1.33 -1.35 10.77
C VAL A 60 0.36 -0.20 10.86
N LEU A 61 0.84 1.03 10.85
CA LEU A 61 0.00 2.18 10.56
C LEU A 61 0.10 2.50 9.08
N ILE A 62 -1.04 2.67 8.40
CA ILE A 62 -1.10 2.82 6.96
C ILE A 62 -1.77 4.15 6.62
N CYS A 63 -1.13 4.95 5.77
CA CYS A 63 -1.78 6.08 5.15
C CYS A 63 -2.77 5.58 4.09
N LYS A 64 -4.08 5.81 4.26
CA LYS A 64 -5.11 5.31 3.33
C LYS A 64 -5.08 5.97 1.95
N ARG A 65 -4.37 7.09 1.77
CA ARG A 65 -4.29 7.82 0.48
C ARG A 65 -3.16 7.36 -0.41
N CYS A 66 -2.06 6.90 0.17
CA CYS A 66 -0.86 6.51 -0.58
C CYS A 66 -0.29 5.15 -0.19
N PHE A 67 -0.92 4.47 0.75
CA PHE A 67 -0.54 3.14 1.26
C PHE A 67 0.85 3.05 1.88
N LYS A 68 1.49 4.19 2.19
CA LYS A 68 2.74 4.21 2.94
C LYS A 68 2.53 3.67 4.35
N SER A 69 3.36 2.71 4.73
CA SER A 69 3.31 2.01 6.00
C SER A 69 4.36 2.55 7.00
N TYR A 70 4.00 2.48 8.27
CA TYR A 70 4.79 2.95 9.39
C TYR A 70 4.79 1.89 10.49
N PHE A 71 5.96 1.64 11.07
CA PHE A 71 6.17 0.58 12.05
C PHE A 71 7.02 1.12 13.19
N GLY A 72 6.62 0.80 14.42
CA GLY A 72 7.40 1.00 15.65
C GLY A 72 8.00 2.40 15.80
N ILE A 73 9.11 2.45 16.51
CA ILE A 73 9.92 3.65 16.69
C ILE A 73 11.07 3.63 15.67
N ASN A 74 11.29 4.73 14.97
CA ASN A 74 12.41 4.82 14.02
C ASN A 74 13.75 5.07 14.72
N ARG A 75 14.85 5.08 13.95
CA ARG A 75 16.21 5.33 14.46
C ARG A 75 16.40 6.70 15.15
N ARG A 76 15.47 7.64 14.95
CA ARG A 76 15.48 8.98 15.56
C ARG A 76 14.57 9.06 16.79
N GLY A 77 14.04 7.94 17.28
CA GLY A 77 13.14 7.93 18.44
C GLY A 77 11.69 8.39 18.13
N VAL A 78 11.32 8.56 16.86
CA VAL A 78 9.99 9.03 16.46
C VAL A 78 9.06 7.84 16.23
N SER A 79 7.89 7.85 16.87
CA SER A 79 6.88 6.79 16.75
C SER A 79 6.23 6.73 15.37
N ALA A 80 5.60 5.60 15.06
CA ALA A 80 4.84 5.40 13.82
C ALA A 80 3.67 6.39 13.69
N GLU A 81 2.98 6.68 14.79
CA GLU A 81 1.84 7.60 14.86
C GLU A 81 2.28 9.02 14.49
N GLN A 82 3.37 9.50 15.08
CA GLN A 82 3.90 10.83 14.80
C GLN A 82 4.35 10.94 13.35
N ARG A 83 5.06 9.93 12.85
CA ARG A 83 5.48 9.89 11.44
C ARG A 83 4.30 9.84 10.47
N LEU A 84 3.22 9.15 10.80
CA LEU A 84 2.00 9.13 9.98
C LEU A 84 1.33 10.51 10.01
N LYS A 85 1.23 11.14 11.18
CA LYS A 85 0.68 12.49 11.33
C LYS A 85 1.46 13.50 10.49
N ASP A 86 2.78 13.53 10.61
CA ASP A 86 3.66 14.43 9.85
C ASP A 86 3.56 14.16 8.35
N HIS A 87 3.47 12.88 7.96
CA HIS A 87 3.26 12.51 6.57
C HIS A 87 1.93 13.03 6.01
N LYS A 88 0.82 12.96 6.76
CA LYS A 88 -0.50 13.43 6.30
C LYS A 88 -0.48 14.93 5.96
N LEU A 89 0.35 15.74 6.63
CA LEU A 89 0.48 17.19 6.34
C LEU A 89 0.89 17.46 4.89
N ASN A 90 1.77 16.64 4.33
CA ASN A 90 2.22 16.78 2.95
C ASN A 90 1.45 15.88 1.99
N CYS A 91 1.11 14.66 2.41
CA CYS A 91 0.39 13.71 1.57
C CYS A 91 -0.96 14.27 1.13
N ASN A 92 -1.72 14.89 2.03
CA ASN A 92 -3.07 15.39 1.76
C ASN A 92 -3.12 16.50 0.70
N LYS A 93 -2.00 17.17 0.44
CA LYS A 93 -1.87 18.20 -0.62
C LYS A 93 -1.81 17.61 -2.02
N ASN A 94 -1.42 16.33 -2.14
CA ASN A 94 -1.25 15.63 -3.40
C ASN A 94 -2.46 14.76 -3.72
N LYS A 95 -2.66 14.41 -5.00
CA LYS A 95 -3.68 13.44 -5.40
C LYS A 95 -3.43 12.08 -4.74
N PRO A 96 -4.47 11.33 -4.32
CA PRO A 96 -4.30 9.98 -3.82
C PRO A 96 -3.60 9.09 -4.85
N LEU A 97 -2.75 8.19 -4.36
CA LEU A 97 -2.03 7.24 -5.20
C LEU A 97 -2.84 5.95 -5.25
N LEU A 98 -3.31 5.61 -6.46
CA LEU A 98 -3.83 4.28 -6.77
C LEU A 98 -2.79 3.60 -7.67
N PRO A 99 -1.99 2.64 -7.15
CA PRO A 99 -1.01 1.96 -7.97
C PRO A 99 -1.72 1.14 -9.05
N VAL A 100 -1.58 1.56 -10.31
CA VAL A 100 -2.00 0.77 -11.46
C VAL A 100 -0.90 -0.25 -11.73
N LEU A 101 -1.14 -1.49 -11.34
CA LEU A 101 -0.24 -2.59 -11.67
C LEU A 101 -0.35 -2.89 -13.16
N ALA A 102 0.78 -3.19 -13.78
CA ALA A 102 0.79 -3.72 -15.14
C ALA A 102 0.04 -5.06 -15.18
N SER A 103 -0.48 -5.43 -16.35
CA SER A 103 -1.11 -6.74 -16.51
C SER A 103 -0.13 -7.87 -16.17
N PRO A 104 -0.61 -9.03 -15.68
CA PRO A 104 0.24 -10.19 -15.44
C PRO A 104 1.11 -10.50 -16.66
N ASN A 105 2.35 -10.93 -16.42
CA ASN A 105 3.35 -11.21 -17.47
C ASN A 105 3.79 -9.99 -18.30
N THR A 106 3.60 -8.77 -17.78
CA THR A 106 4.25 -7.57 -18.33
C THR A 106 5.65 -7.39 -17.76
N PHE A 107 6.63 -7.15 -18.63
CA PHE A 107 8.02 -6.94 -18.25
C PHE A 107 8.48 -5.55 -18.69
N MET A 108 9.14 -4.82 -17.79
CA MET A 108 9.90 -3.63 -18.14
C MET A 108 11.36 -4.03 -18.36
N LYS A 109 11.96 -3.63 -19.47
CA LYS A 109 13.39 -3.80 -19.75
C LYS A 109 14.06 -2.43 -19.86
N PHE A 110 15.26 -2.32 -19.32
CA PHE A 110 16.11 -1.16 -19.60
C PHE A 110 16.74 -1.35 -20.98
N GLU A 111 16.54 -0.38 -21.85
CA GLU A 111 17.26 -0.32 -23.12
C GLU A 111 18.67 0.24 -22.91
N ASN A 112 19.61 -0.13 -23.77
CA ASN A 112 20.99 0.36 -23.73
C ASN A 112 21.72 0.13 -22.40
N ILE A 113 21.53 -1.04 -21.77
CA ILE A 113 22.26 -1.41 -20.55
C ILE A 113 23.80 -1.31 -20.71
N ASN A 114 24.30 -1.50 -21.94
CA ASN A 114 25.70 -1.31 -22.30
C ASN A 114 26.21 0.14 -22.17
N ARG A 115 25.30 1.13 -22.12
CA ARG A 115 25.60 2.53 -21.85
C ARG A 115 25.60 2.88 -20.36
N THR A 116 25.36 1.91 -19.47
CA THR A 116 25.41 2.10 -18.02
C THR A 116 26.79 2.62 -17.61
N ARG A 117 26.83 3.81 -17.03
CA ARG A 117 28.06 4.40 -16.50
C ARG A 117 28.14 4.12 -14.99
N LYS A 118 29.23 3.49 -14.55
CA LYS A 118 29.63 3.44 -13.13
C LYS A 118 30.24 4.79 -12.76
N HIS A 119 29.41 5.82 -12.63
CA HIS A 119 29.85 7.14 -12.21
C HIS A 119 28.93 7.63 -11.09
N PRO A 120 29.45 8.31 -10.05
CA PRO A 120 28.58 8.94 -9.07
C PRO A 120 27.78 10.03 -9.77
N PHE A 121 26.47 9.85 -9.85
CA PHE A 121 25.53 10.87 -10.26
C PHE A 121 24.60 11.18 -9.08
N ALA A 122 24.30 12.47 -8.88
CA ALA A 122 23.28 12.92 -7.95
C ALA A 122 22.02 13.22 -8.75
N ILE A 123 20.92 12.51 -8.46
CA ILE A 123 19.60 12.82 -9.02
C ILE A 123 18.85 13.61 -7.95
N TYR A 124 18.59 14.88 -8.25
CA TYR A 124 17.70 15.71 -7.45
C TYR A 124 16.32 15.63 -8.10
N ALA A 125 15.37 15.02 -7.38
CA ALA A 125 13.96 15.06 -7.74
C ALA A 125 13.26 15.94 -6.70
N ASP A 126 12.80 17.11 -7.15
CA ASP A 126 11.90 17.97 -6.38
C ASP A 126 10.48 17.41 -6.57
N PHE A 127 9.84 17.03 -5.46
CA PHE A 127 8.49 16.45 -5.44
C PHE A 127 7.53 17.35 -4.68
#